data_AF-A0A497NCT1-F1
#
_entry.id   AF-A0A497NCT1-F1
#
_cell.length_a   1.000
_cell.length_b   1.000
_cell.length_c   1.000
_cell.angle_alpha   90.00
_cell.angle_beta   90.00
_cell.angle_gamma   90.00
#
_symmetry.space_group_name_H-M   'P 1'
#
loop_
_entity.id
_entity.type
_entity.pdbx_description
1 polymer ?
#
loop_
_entity_poly.entity_id
_entity_poly.type
_entity_poly.pdbx_seq_one_letter_code
_entity_poly.pdbx_strand_id
1 'polypeptide(L)'
;MAVLLLELKEDRRGPLDRLEALLREIRRGASKRERLLMFKSLFTSWVDFELLRLMPLTENTLIYRVGDYLVLCHVSLSKRKRTKWLLIGINDDGKLFANWVSDSLKWQWEREVPKSEEELRRELGFDYNYNGEPLPPVEKPVRIRVQGDLVMSFRAVSADEVRAFFTDMIISALAERIIEAEERRLMEELVRGLTRELRLSVGGELRRDGRGWNDIWAFEVPVPYLNWGKRKPLREALKRVVKEMWSRIPGANDIVVLREVDVSHQHESGASLGSLVVSVALRAGPLEVVAEKFGLQELARRCVEEIRPVPTEVRVGNHIIRTLAYPRRISLAFENPITGNREWVDVALVHEWMSLLTLYAVDDIVIEHDEHGTRVVRVMKCEDKVYEVGFTTTDTGEHDGAIRNRIILERLAGLRR
;
A
#
# COMPACT_ATOMS: atom_id res chain seq x y z
N MET A 1 27.51 -39.52 21.50
CA MET A 1 27.23 -38.55 20.41
C MET A 1 27.65 -39.04 19.03
N ALA A 2 28.81 -39.69 18.85
CA ALA A 2 29.28 -40.14 17.52
C ALA A 2 28.45 -41.27 16.87
N VAL A 3 27.86 -42.17 17.68
CA VAL A 3 27.09 -43.33 17.18
C VAL A 3 25.68 -42.95 16.69
N LEU A 4 25.10 -41.84 17.20
CA LEU A 4 23.75 -41.37 16.84
C LEU A 4 23.73 -40.44 15.60
N LEU A 5 24.87 -39.87 15.22
CA LEU A 5 25.04 -39.15 13.95
C LEU A 5 25.09 -40.11 12.74
N LEU A 6 25.36 -41.39 12.97
CA LEU A 6 25.35 -42.44 11.94
C LEU A 6 23.93 -42.86 11.56
N GLU A 7 22.95 -42.85 12.48
CA GLU A 7 21.56 -43.22 12.17
C GLU A 7 20.83 -42.21 11.28
N LEU A 8 21.26 -40.94 11.26
CA LEU A 8 20.73 -39.93 10.34
C LEU A 8 21.29 -40.02 8.91
N LYS A 9 22.36 -40.81 8.69
CA LYS A 9 23.03 -40.94 7.39
C LYS A 9 22.40 -41.99 6.47
N GLU A 10 21.45 -42.81 6.94
CA GLU A 10 20.84 -43.88 6.14
C GLU A 10 19.32 -43.77 5.93
N ASP A 11 18.66 -42.72 6.42
CA ASP A 11 17.23 -42.52 6.13
C ASP A 11 17.06 -41.83 4.77
N ARG A 12 16.65 -42.60 3.75
CA ARG A 12 16.39 -42.13 2.37
C ARG A 12 15.20 -41.17 2.23
N ARG A 13 14.58 -40.81 3.36
CA ARG A 13 13.40 -39.94 3.45
C ARG A 13 13.76 -38.46 3.36
N GLY A 14 12.88 -37.66 2.73
CA GLY A 14 13.06 -36.22 2.61
C GLY A 14 13.07 -35.52 3.99
N PRO A 15 13.62 -34.29 4.10
CA PRO A 15 13.63 -33.52 5.35
C PRO A 15 12.25 -33.41 6.04
N LEU A 16 11.20 -33.23 5.24
CA LEU A 16 9.83 -33.11 5.73
C LEU A 16 9.27 -34.44 6.25
N ASP A 17 9.54 -35.56 5.58
CA ASP A 17 9.12 -36.90 6.01
C ASP A 17 9.78 -37.30 7.33
N ARG A 18 11.08 -36.98 7.46
CA ARG A 18 11.84 -37.19 8.70
C ARG A 18 11.22 -36.37 9.84
N LEU A 19 10.85 -35.12 9.58
CA LEU A 19 10.24 -34.26 10.59
C LEU A 19 8.85 -34.78 10.98
N GLU A 20 8.01 -35.15 10.00
CA GLU A 20 6.67 -35.68 10.25
C GLU A 20 6.70 -36.92 11.16
N ALA A 21 7.59 -37.88 10.85
CA ALA A 21 7.77 -39.09 11.64
C ALA A 21 8.10 -38.75 13.11
N LEU A 22 9.06 -37.84 13.33
CA LEU A 22 9.45 -37.41 14.67
C LEU A 22 8.30 -36.69 15.39
N LEU A 23 7.59 -35.78 14.73
CA LEU A 23 6.46 -35.06 15.32
C LEU A 23 5.36 -36.03 15.77
N ARG A 24 5.06 -37.06 14.97
CA ARG A 24 4.10 -38.11 15.32
C ARG A 24 4.57 -38.97 16.51
N GLU A 25 5.87 -39.22 16.65
CA GLU A 25 6.43 -39.89 17.83
C GLU A 25 6.35 -39.03 19.09
N ILE A 26 6.71 -37.75 19.00
CA ILE A 26 6.66 -36.80 20.13
C ILE A 26 5.21 -36.67 20.64
N ARG A 27 4.24 -36.60 19.72
CA ARG A 27 2.82 -36.58 20.06
C ARG A 27 2.37 -37.77 20.91
N ARG A 28 2.98 -38.95 20.72
CA ARG A 28 2.67 -40.20 21.45
C ARG A 28 3.33 -40.29 22.83
N GLY A 29 3.92 -39.19 23.34
CA GLY A 29 4.44 -39.13 24.71
C GLY A 29 5.89 -39.59 24.86
N ALA A 30 6.65 -39.76 23.77
CA ALA A 30 8.08 -40.03 23.87
C ALA A 30 8.84 -38.78 24.36
N SER A 31 9.72 -38.93 25.35
CA SER A 31 10.56 -37.84 25.92
C SER A 31 11.64 -37.38 24.93
N LYS A 32 11.22 -36.75 23.83
CA LYS A 32 12.07 -36.47 22.65
C LYS A 32 12.11 -35.00 22.28
N ARG A 33 11.82 -34.08 23.22
CA ARG A 33 12.02 -32.63 22.99
C ARG A 33 13.50 -32.29 22.73
N GLU A 34 14.43 -33.07 23.27
CA GLU A 34 15.86 -32.97 22.93
C GLU A 34 16.15 -33.49 21.52
N ARG A 35 15.39 -34.46 20.99
CA ARG A 35 15.56 -34.94 19.61
C ARG A 35 15.11 -33.92 18.57
N LEU A 36 14.19 -32.99 18.90
CA LEU A 36 13.88 -31.85 18.02
C LEU A 36 15.13 -31.02 17.71
N LEU A 37 16.09 -30.91 18.64
CA LEU A 37 17.34 -30.18 18.39
C LEU A 37 18.16 -30.81 17.26
N MET A 38 18.02 -32.12 16.99
CA MET A 38 18.70 -32.79 15.88
C MET A 38 18.19 -32.29 14.52
N PHE A 39 16.97 -31.77 14.47
CA PHE A 39 16.33 -31.25 13.26
C PHE A 39 16.64 -29.77 13.02
N LYS A 40 17.30 -29.08 13.95
CA LYS A 40 17.69 -27.66 13.79
C LYS A 40 18.44 -27.40 12.48
N SER A 41 19.30 -28.34 12.07
CA SER A 41 20.09 -28.25 10.83
C SER A 41 19.27 -28.40 9.55
N LEU A 42 18.06 -28.95 9.65
CA LEU A 42 17.14 -29.09 8.51
C LEU A 42 16.37 -27.80 8.24
N PHE A 43 16.35 -26.83 9.17
CA PHE A 43 15.67 -25.56 8.98
C PHE A 43 16.56 -24.53 8.28
N THR A 44 15.92 -23.64 7.53
CA THR A 44 16.57 -22.58 6.75
C THR A 44 17.22 -21.56 7.67
N SER A 45 16.48 -21.11 8.68
CA SER A 45 16.98 -20.26 9.75
C SER A 45 16.77 -20.90 11.13
N TRP A 46 17.54 -20.42 12.12
CA TRP A 46 17.28 -20.76 13.52
C TRP A 46 15.92 -20.24 13.99
N VAL A 47 15.44 -19.12 13.43
CA VAL A 47 14.14 -18.56 13.77
C VAL A 47 13.04 -19.53 13.37
N ASP A 48 13.08 -20.11 12.16
CA ASP A 48 12.10 -21.10 11.71
C ASP A 48 12.04 -22.31 12.66
N PHE A 49 13.20 -22.80 13.08
CA PHE A 49 13.27 -23.89 14.07
C PHE A 49 12.64 -23.49 15.41
N GLU A 50 12.89 -22.26 15.89
CA GLU A 50 12.31 -21.77 17.13
C GLU A 50 10.78 -21.60 17.04
N LEU A 51 10.24 -21.24 15.88
CA LEU A 51 8.79 -21.17 15.66
C LEU A 51 8.15 -22.55 15.87
N LEU A 52 8.76 -23.62 15.34
CA LEU A 52 8.35 -24.99 15.62
C LEU A 52 8.48 -25.32 17.12
N ARG A 53 9.58 -24.92 17.78
CA ARG A 53 9.79 -25.19 19.21
C ARG A 53 8.75 -24.53 20.12
N LEU A 54 8.17 -23.41 19.68
CA LEU A 54 7.08 -22.69 20.37
C LEU A 54 5.70 -23.32 20.14
N MET A 55 5.56 -24.19 19.13
CA MET A 55 4.34 -24.95 18.90
C MET A 55 4.18 -26.02 19.99
N PRO A 56 3.05 -26.07 20.71
CA PRO A 56 2.81 -27.17 21.64
C PRO A 56 2.64 -28.47 20.86
N LEU A 57 3.49 -29.46 21.13
CA LEU A 57 3.47 -30.77 20.49
C LEU A 57 2.93 -31.81 21.47
N THR A 58 1.61 -31.79 21.69
CA THR A 58 0.88 -32.73 22.56
C THR A 58 -0.12 -33.55 21.77
N GLU A 59 -0.81 -34.49 22.41
CA GLU A 59 -1.90 -35.28 21.79
C GLU A 59 -2.99 -34.44 21.09
N ASN A 60 -3.22 -33.21 21.54
CA ASN A 60 -4.15 -32.25 20.93
C ASN A 60 -3.59 -31.57 19.66
N THR A 61 -2.43 -32.01 19.19
CA THR A 61 -1.77 -31.47 18.01
C THR A 61 -2.02 -32.37 16.81
N LEU A 62 -2.80 -31.85 15.89
CA LEU A 62 -3.12 -32.48 14.62
C LEU A 62 -2.02 -32.11 13.62
N ILE A 63 -1.63 -33.09 12.80
CA ILE A 63 -0.56 -32.97 11.81
C ILE A 63 -1.15 -33.44 10.48
N TYR A 64 -1.30 -32.51 9.55
CA TYR A 64 -1.81 -32.75 8.20
C TYR A 64 -0.65 -32.64 7.21
N ARG A 65 -0.55 -33.59 6.30
CA ARG A 65 0.37 -33.54 5.16
C ARG A 65 -0.41 -33.07 3.94
N VAL A 66 0.05 -31.99 3.30
CA VAL A 66 -0.58 -31.39 2.12
C VAL A 66 0.53 -31.13 1.11
N GLY A 67 0.73 -32.05 0.16
CA GLY A 67 1.85 -31.99 -0.80
C GLY A 67 3.20 -31.91 -0.10
N ASP A 68 3.98 -30.88 -0.39
CA ASP A 68 5.28 -30.60 0.25
C ASP A 68 5.18 -29.71 1.52
N TYR A 69 4.03 -29.74 2.20
CA TYR A 69 3.79 -28.99 3.42
C TYR A 69 3.27 -29.88 4.56
N LEU A 70 3.64 -29.51 5.78
CA LEU A 70 3.01 -29.96 7.02
C LEU A 70 2.24 -28.80 7.65
N VAL A 71 0.95 -29.03 7.90
CA VAL A 71 0.10 -28.11 8.67
C VAL A 71 -0.09 -28.70 10.06
N LEU A 72 0.39 -27.98 11.07
CA LEU A 72 0.23 -28.35 12.47
C LEU A 72 -0.87 -27.49 13.09
N CYS A 73 -1.87 -28.14 13.68
CA CYS A 73 -2.96 -27.48 14.40
C CYS A 73 -2.96 -27.95 15.86
N HIS A 74 -2.72 -27.04 16.79
CA HIS A 74 -2.84 -27.32 18.20
C HIS A 74 -4.16 -26.78 18.73
N VAL A 75 -5.06 -27.71 19.07
CA VAL A 75 -6.37 -27.40 19.63
C VAL A 75 -6.23 -27.18 21.13
N SER A 76 -6.53 -25.97 21.59
CA SER A 76 -6.53 -25.65 23.01
C SER A 76 -7.81 -26.14 23.67
N LEU A 77 -7.68 -26.93 24.73
CA LEU A 77 -8.81 -27.35 25.58
C LEU A 77 -9.34 -26.23 26.50
N SER A 78 -8.62 -25.10 26.60
CA SER A 78 -9.05 -23.95 27.40
C SER A 78 -9.80 -22.94 26.53
N LYS A 79 -11.03 -22.57 26.94
CA LYS A 79 -11.84 -21.51 26.30
C LYS A 79 -11.14 -20.15 26.18
N ARG A 80 -10.05 -19.91 26.94
CA ARG A 80 -9.28 -18.65 26.93
C ARG A 80 -8.09 -18.65 25.98
N LYS A 81 -7.68 -19.80 25.42
CA LYS A 81 -6.50 -19.91 24.55
C LYS A 81 -6.95 -20.27 23.14
N ARG A 82 -6.54 -19.46 22.16
CA ARG A 82 -6.88 -19.63 20.74
C ARG A 82 -6.17 -20.86 20.13
N THR A 83 -6.80 -21.47 19.14
CA THR A 83 -6.19 -22.49 18.27
C THR A 83 -4.91 -21.95 17.65
N LYS A 84 -3.89 -22.80 17.60
CA LYS A 84 -2.56 -22.46 17.13
C LYS A 84 -2.29 -23.20 15.84
N TRP A 85 -1.86 -22.49 14.81
CA TRP A 85 -1.62 -23.06 13.49
C TRP A 85 -0.22 -22.68 13.01
N LEU A 86 0.55 -23.70 12.62
CA LEU A 86 1.91 -23.57 12.12
C LEU A 86 2.01 -24.32 10.78
N LEU A 87 2.47 -23.62 9.76
CA LEU A 87 2.81 -24.19 8.47
C LEU A 87 4.31 -24.48 8.44
N ILE A 88 4.70 -25.67 7.97
CA ILE A 88 6.08 -26.03 7.70
C ILE A 88 6.17 -26.50 6.26
N GLY A 89 7.04 -25.89 5.46
CA GLY A 89 7.24 -26.26 4.05
C GLY A 89 8.72 -26.47 3.73
N ILE A 90 8.99 -26.89 2.49
CA ILE A 90 10.33 -27.04 1.94
C ILE A 90 10.66 -25.82 1.06
N ASN A 91 11.84 -25.24 1.25
CA ASN A 91 12.43 -24.19 0.40
C ASN A 91 13.18 -24.79 -0.80
N ASP A 92 13.52 -23.95 -1.77
CA ASP A 92 14.27 -24.34 -2.98
C ASP A 92 15.64 -24.99 -2.68
N ASP A 93 16.26 -24.66 -1.55
CA ASP A 93 17.52 -25.25 -1.09
C ASP A 93 17.34 -26.61 -0.39
N GLY A 94 16.10 -27.12 -0.34
CA GLY A 94 15.72 -28.36 0.33
C GLY A 94 15.60 -28.24 1.85
N LYS A 95 15.79 -27.06 2.44
CA LYS A 95 15.61 -26.86 3.88
C LYS A 95 14.17 -26.53 4.23
N LEU A 96 13.83 -26.70 5.51
CA LEU A 96 12.52 -26.44 6.06
C LEU A 96 12.39 -24.96 6.46
N PHE A 97 11.25 -24.37 6.18
CA PHE A 97 10.83 -23.11 6.81
C PHE A 97 9.59 -23.36 7.65
N ALA A 98 9.30 -22.47 8.59
CA ALA A 98 8.10 -22.58 9.42
C ALA A 98 7.50 -21.20 9.63
N ASN A 99 6.20 -21.05 9.37
CA ASN A 99 5.48 -19.79 9.58
C ASN A 99 4.23 -20.05 10.43
N TRP A 100 3.98 -19.19 11.41
CA TRP A 100 2.66 -19.13 12.03
C TRP A 100 1.65 -18.65 11.00
N VAL A 101 0.46 -19.22 11.04
CA VAL A 101 -0.61 -18.82 10.11
C VAL A 101 -1.23 -17.52 10.60
N SER A 102 -1.63 -16.63 9.70
CA SER A 102 -2.32 -15.38 10.04
C SER A 102 -3.69 -15.63 10.67
N ASP A 103 -4.21 -14.67 11.43
CA ASP A 103 -5.55 -14.82 12.02
C ASP A 103 -6.64 -14.95 10.95
N SER A 104 -6.51 -14.28 9.79
CA SER A 104 -7.44 -14.40 8.66
C SER A 104 -7.50 -15.82 8.10
N LEU A 105 -6.34 -16.45 7.87
CA LEU A 105 -6.26 -17.85 7.41
C LEU A 105 -6.72 -18.84 8.48
N LYS A 106 -6.45 -18.57 9.77
CA LYS A 106 -6.91 -19.44 10.87
C LYS A 106 -8.42 -19.64 10.84
N TRP A 107 -9.19 -18.57 10.62
CA TRP A 107 -10.66 -18.66 10.55
C TRP A 107 -11.15 -19.57 9.42
N GLN A 108 -10.41 -19.62 8.31
CA GLN A 108 -10.71 -20.51 7.18
C GLN A 108 -10.36 -21.96 7.55
N TRP A 109 -9.15 -22.18 8.08
CA TRP A 109 -8.66 -23.53 8.41
C TRP A 109 -9.37 -24.17 9.61
N GLU A 110 -9.94 -23.37 10.50
CA GLU A 110 -10.83 -23.87 11.57
C GLU A 110 -12.11 -24.50 11.02
N ARG A 111 -12.54 -24.16 9.80
CA ARG A 111 -13.67 -24.80 9.12
C ARG A 111 -13.21 -26.05 8.36
N GLU A 112 -12.17 -25.89 7.55
CA GLU A 112 -11.66 -26.95 6.69
C GLU A 112 -10.18 -26.71 6.39
N VAL A 113 -9.34 -27.71 6.67
CA VAL A 113 -7.91 -27.67 6.33
C VAL A 113 -7.75 -27.95 4.84
N PRO A 114 -6.82 -27.28 4.15
CA PRO A 114 -6.54 -27.54 2.74
C PRO A 114 -6.34 -29.02 2.43
N LYS A 115 -7.04 -29.50 1.40
CA LYS A 115 -7.03 -30.90 0.97
C LYS A 115 -5.99 -31.16 -0.11
N SER A 116 -5.59 -30.14 -0.85
CA SER A 116 -4.55 -30.23 -1.87
C SER A 116 -3.53 -29.11 -1.75
N GLU A 117 -2.37 -29.32 -2.38
CA GLU A 117 -1.32 -28.31 -2.41
C GLU A 117 -1.75 -27.06 -3.20
N GLU A 118 -2.54 -27.22 -4.26
CA GLU A 118 -3.11 -26.10 -5.02
C GLU A 118 -4.04 -25.24 -4.16
N GLU A 119 -4.87 -25.87 -3.33
CA GLU A 119 -5.76 -25.16 -2.40
C GLU A 119 -4.94 -24.38 -1.36
N LEU A 120 -3.94 -25.03 -0.76
CA LEU A 120 -3.04 -24.39 0.20
C LEU A 120 -2.29 -23.20 -0.41
N ARG A 121 -1.75 -23.34 -1.62
CA ARG A 121 -1.06 -22.24 -2.34
C ARG A 121 -1.99 -21.05 -2.58
N ARG A 122 -3.21 -21.33 -3.05
CA ARG A 122 -4.23 -20.30 -3.30
C ARG A 122 -4.54 -19.50 -2.04
N GLU A 123 -4.69 -20.19 -0.91
CA GLU A 123 -4.94 -19.57 0.39
C GLU A 123 -3.73 -18.79 0.90
N LEU A 124 -2.51 -19.28 0.67
CA LEU A 124 -1.27 -18.53 0.97
C LEU A 124 -1.04 -17.34 0.03
N GLY A 125 -1.87 -17.17 -0.99
CA GLY A 125 -1.89 -16.01 -1.88
C GLY A 125 -1.06 -16.15 -3.16
N PHE A 126 -0.66 -17.37 -3.56
CA PHE A 126 0.12 -17.59 -4.78
C PHE A 126 -0.36 -18.79 -5.61
N ASP A 127 -0.05 -18.80 -6.89
CA ASP A 127 -0.51 -19.82 -7.85
C ASP A 127 0.55 -20.93 -8.02
N TYR A 128 1.83 -20.58 -8.12
CA TYR A 128 2.94 -21.54 -8.23
C TYR A 128 4.29 -20.98 -7.77
N ASN A 129 5.29 -21.86 -7.63
CA ASN A 129 6.66 -21.50 -7.28
C ASN A 129 7.45 -21.10 -8.53
N TYR A 130 8.30 -20.09 -8.41
CA TYR A 130 9.21 -19.71 -9.49
C TYR A 130 10.28 -20.80 -9.70
N ASN A 131 10.25 -21.45 -10.85
CA ASN A 131 11.12 -22.58 -11.19
C ASN A 131 12.48 -22.19 -11.81
N GLY A 132 12.75 -20.88 -11.98
CA GLY A 132 13.98 -20.38 -12.59
C GLY A 132 13.93 -20.19 -14.11
N GLU A 133 12.85 -20.60 -14.77
CA GLU A 133 12.63 -20.36 -16.20
C GLU A 133 12.17 -18.91 -16.46
N PRO A 134 12.41 -18.36 -17.66
CA PRO A 134 11.86 -17.06 -18.02
C PRO A 134 10.33 -17.03 -17.97
N LEU A 135 9.77 -16.02 -17.32
CA LEU A 135 8.32 -15.84 -17.23
C LEU A 135 7.75 -15.41 -18.59
N PRO A 136 6.73 -16.11 -19.11
CA PRO A 136 6.10 -15.73 -20.37
C PRO A 136 5.25 -14.47 -20.22
N PRO A 137 4.97 -13.75 -21.33
CA PRO A 137 4.08 -12.61 -21.31
C PRO A 137 2.64 -13.10 -21.09
N VAL A 138 2.14 -12.97 -19.86
CA VAL A 138 0.76 -13.32 -19.50
C VAL A 138 -0.06 -12.06 -19.31
N GLU A 139 -1.22 -11.97 -19.96
CA GLU A 139 -2.08 -10.76 -19.88
C GLU A 139 -2.81 -10.65 -18.54
N LYS A 140 -3.13 -11.79 -17.93
CA LYS A 140 -3.80 -11.84 -16.62
C LYS A 140 -2.76 -11.86 -15.50
N PRO A 141 -2.99 -11.17 -14.38
CA PRO A 141 -2.14 -11.25 -13.21
C PRO A 141 -1.96 -12.71 -12.75
N VAL A 142 -0.71 -13.10 -12.57
CA VAL A 142 -0.32 -14.39 -12.00
C VAL A 142 0.55 -14.13 -10.78
N ARG A 143 0.29 -14.85 -9.69
CA ARG A 143 1.02 -14.69 -8.43
C ARG A 143 1.99 -15.84 -8.26
N ILE A 144 3.29 -15.52 -8.18
CA ILE A 144 4.33 -16.53 -8.04
C ILE A 144 5.11 -16.33 -6.76
N ARG A 145 5.38 -17.41 -6.04
CA ARG A 145 6.30 -17.37 -4.90
C ARG A 145 7.73 -17.42 -5.43
N VAL A 146 8.53 -16.40 -5.12
CA VAL A 146 9.86 -16.24 -5.72
C VAL A 146 10.98 -16.69 -4.80
N GLN A 147 10.90 -16.34 -3.52
CA GLN A 147 11.95 -16.61 -2.54
C GLN A 147 11.36 -16.53 -1.13
N GLY A 148 11.45 -17.61 -0.35
CA GLY A 148 10.90 -17.65 1.01
C GLY A 148 9.39 -17.37 1.03
N ASP A 149 9.00 -16.30 1.71
CA ASP A 149 7.61 -15.81 1.81
C ASP A 149 7.28 -14.71 0.77
N LEU A 150 8.22 -14.29 -0.06
CA LEU A 150 8.00 -13.26 -1.07
C LEU A 150 7.15 -13.81 -2.22
N VAL A 151 6.02 -13.15 -2.46
CA VAL A 151 5.13 -13.38 -3.59
C VAL A 151 5.19 -12.18 -4.54
N MET A 152 5.31 -12.48 -5.82
CA MET A 152 5.33 -11.53 -6.90
C MET A 152 4.10 -11.75 -7.77
N SER A 153 3.20 -10.78 -7.82
CA SER A 153 2.17 -10.71 -8.85
C SER A 153 2.76 -10.11 -10.10
N PHE A 154 2.58 -10.74 -11.26
CA PHE A 154 3.08 -10.21 -12.52
C PHE A 154 2.05 -10.36 -13.64
N ARG A 155 2.05 -9.38 -14.56
CA ARG A 155 1.41 -9.47 -15.87
C ARG A 155 2.20 -8.67 -16.90
N ALA A 156 2.13 -9.08 -18.15
CA ALA A 156 2.59 -8.28 -19.27
C ALA A 156 1.50 -7.28 -19.68
N VAL A 157 1.89 -6.02 -19.80
CA VAL A 157 1.08 -4.91 -20.30
C VAL A 157 1.78 -4.31 -21.51
N SER A 158 1.01 -3.73 -22.43
CA SER A 158 1.62 -3.09 -23.60
C SER A 158 2.32 -1.80 -23.19
N ALA A 159 3.43 -1.47 -23.85
CA ALA A 159 4.13 -0.21 -23.62
C ALA A 159 3.20 1.00 -23.87
N ASP A 160 2.30 0.90 -24.85
CA ASP A 160 1.33 1.95 -25.18
C ASP A 160 0.28 2.13 -24.09
N GLU A 161 -0.20 1.05 -23.46
CA GLU A 161 -1.11 1.12 -22.31
C GLU A 161 -0.44 1.81 -21.11
N VAL A 162 0.84 1.51 -20.83
CA VAL A 162 1.61 2.20 -19.79
C VAL A 162 1.79 3.69 -20.11
N ARG A 163 2.06 4.04 -21.38
CA ARG A 163 2.17 5.44 -21.81
C ARG A 163 0.85 6.18 -21.71
N ALA A 164 -0.26 5.56 -22.11
CA ALA A 164 -1.59 6.14 -21.97
C ALA A 164 -1.92 6.39 -20.50
N PHE A 165 -1.67 5.41 -19.63
CA PHE A 165 -1.83 5.56 -18.18
C PHE A 165 -1.00 6.72 -17.62
N PHE A 166 0.28 6.83 -17.99
CA PHE A 166 1.11 7.95 -17.54
C PHE A 166 0.62 9.31 -18.05
N THR A 167 0.10 9.34 -19.28
CA THR A 167 -0.49 10.55 -19.86
C THR A 167 -1.67 11.02 -19.03
N ASP A 168 -2.58 10.11 -18.68
CA ASP A 168 -3.74 10.42 -17.85
C ASP A 168 -3.33 10.94 -16.47
N MET A 169 -2.38 10.27 -15.79
CA MET A 169 -1.90 10.70 -14.48
C MET A 169 -1.28 12.10 -14.50
N ILE A 170 -0.51 12.43 -15.54
CA ILE A 170 0.08 13.76 -15.71
C ILE A 170 -1.00 14.80 -15.98
N ILE A 171 -1.96 14.51 -16.86
CA ILE A 171 -3.07 15.43 -17.16
C ILE A 171 -3.86 15.73 -15.89
N SER A 172 -4.23 14.70 -15.13
CA SER A 172 -4.97 14.86 -13.88
C SER A 172 -4.21 15.76 -12.89
N ALA A 173 -2.94 15.47 -12.64
CA ALA A 173 -2.13 16.25 -11.69
C ALA A 173 -1.96 17.72 -12.12
N LEU A 174 -1.74 17.97 -13.42
CA LEU A 174 -1.64 19.33 -13.95
C LEU A 174 -2.99 20.08 -13.90
N ALA A 175 -4.08 19.41 -14.26
CA ALA A 175 -5.42 20.00 -14.22
C ALA A 175 -5.86 20.34 -12.79
N GLU A 176 -5.63 19.44 -11.83
CA GLU A 176 -5.83 19.70 -10.41
C GLU A 176 -5.04 20.92 -9.96
N ARG A 177 -3.77 21.02 -10.36
CA ARG A 177 -2.93 22.17 -9.99
C ARG A 177 -3.44 23.49 -10.55
N ILE A 178 -3.94 23.49 -11.78
CA ILE A 178 -4.57 24.66 -12.42
C ILE A 178 -5.86 25.04 -11.70
N ILE A 179 -6.69 24.06 -11.34
CA ILE A 179 -7.93 24.28 -10.57
C ILE A 179 -7.59 24.94 -9.23
N GLU A 180 -6.64 24.40 -8.47
CA GLU A 180 -6.22 24.96 -7.18
C GLU A 180 -5.77 26.42 -7.30
N ALA A 181 -5.01 26.73 -8.35
CA ALA A 181 -4.55 28.08 -8.62
C ALA A 181 -5.71 29.02 -8.96
N GLU A 182 -6.67 28.57 -9.76
CA GLU A 182 -7.85 29.35 -10.12
C GLU A 182 -8.77 29.59 -8.94
N GLU A 183 -9.03 28.56 -8.12
CA GLU A 183 -9.80 28.72 -6.88
C GLU A 183 -9.18 29.79 -5.99
N ARG A 184 -7.86 29.72 -5.79
CA ARG A 184 -7.13 30.71 -4.99
C ARG A 184 -7.26 32.11 -5.59
N ARG A 185 -7.03 32.27 -6.90
CA ARG A 185 -7.15 33.57 -7.59
C ARG A 185 -8.55 34.16 -7.43
N LEU A 186 -9.59 33.37 -7.68
CA LEU A 186 -10.99 33.80 -7.56
C LEU A 186 -11.34 34.19 -6.12
N MET A 187 -10.89 33.41 -5.14
CA MET A 187 -11.11 33.73 -3.72
C MET A 187 -10.38 35.00 -3.29
N GLU A 188 -9.14 35.20 -3.72
CA GLU A 188 -8.38 36.43 -3.46
C GLU A 188 -9.05 37.66 -4.08
N GLU A 189 -9.57 37.54 -5.30
CA GLU A 189 -10.32 38.62 -5.96
C GLU A 189 -11.65 38.91 -5.26
N LEU A 190 -12.37 37.87 -4.82
CA LEU A 190 -13.59 38.02 -4.03
C LEU A 190 -13.31 38.75 -2.72
N VAL A 191 -12.30 38.33 -1.96
CA VAL A 191 -11.90 38.97 -0.69
C VAL A 191 -11.47 40.43 -0.93
N ARG A 192 -10.68 40.69 -1.97
CA ARG A 192 -10.25 42.05 -2.33
C ARG A 192 -11.43 42.94 -2.70
N GLY A 193 -12.39 42.41 -3.46
CA GLY A 193 -13.61 43.11 -3.84
C GLY A 193 -14.50 43.44 -2.64
N LEU A 194 -14.74 42.45 -1.76
CA LEU A 194 -15.50 42.65 -0.52
C LEU A 194 -14.85 43.67 0.41
N THR A 195 -13.51 43.63 0.56
CA THR A 195 -12.76 44.60 1.36
C THR A 195 -12.94 46.03 0.83
N ARG A 196 -12.92 46.20 -0.50
CA ARG A 196 -13.11 47.51 -1.16
C ARG A 196 -14.54 48.02 -1.03
N GLU A 197 -15.54 47.20 -1.33
CA GLU A 197 -16.95 47.62 -1.38
C GLU A 197 -17.57 47.76 0.02
N LEU A 198 -17.32 46.80 0.91
CA LEU A 198 -17.92 46.82 2.25
C LEU A 198 -17.10 47.65 3.25
N ARG A 199 -15.87 48.05 2.90
CA ARG A 199 -14.90 48.69 3.81
C ARG A 199 -14.68 47.88 5.10
N LEU A 200 -14.87 46.57 5.04
CA LEU A 200 -14.65 45.65 6.15
C LEU A 200 -13.24 45.09 6.03
N SER A 201 -12.50 45.04 7.14
CA SER A 201 -11.24 44.29 7.19
C SER A 201 -11.59 42.82 7.10
N VAL A 202 -11.44 42.21 5.93
CA VAL A 202 -11.55 40.75 5.82
C VAL A 202 -10.31 40.16 6.49
N GLY A 203 -10.52 39.44 7.58
CA GLY A 203 -9.49 38.80 8.38
C GLY A 203 -9.55 37.27 8.24
N GLY A 204 -8.45 36.60 8.60
CA GLY A 204 -8.35 35.14 8.64
C GLY A 204 -7.51 34.53 7.52
N GLU A 205 -6.86 33.40 7.83
CA GLU A 205 -6.27 32.55 6.79
C GLU A 205 -7.39 31.97 5.93
N LEU A 206 -7.26 32.06 4.61
CA LEU A 206 -8.06 31.28 3.67
C LEU A 206 -7.82 29.80 3.95
N ARG A 207 -8.78 29.16 4.63
CA ARG A 207 -8.73 27.74 4.97
C ARG A 207 -9.53 26.93 3.96
N ARG A 208 -8.87 25.93 3.36
CA ARG A 208 -9.46 24.89 2.52
C ARG A 208 -9.75 23.66 3.39
N ASP A 209 -11.03 23.34 3.63
CA ASP A 209 -11.40 22.07 4.29
C ASP A 209 -11.53 20.97 3.22
N GLY A 210 -10.46 20.18 3.04
CA GLY A 210 -10.34 19.17 1.98
C GLY A 210 -11.15 17.89 2.24
N ARG A 211 -12.46 18.00 2.49
CA ARG A 211 -13.35 16.84 2.65
C ARG A 211 -14.16 16.57 1.38
N GLY A 212 -13.57 15.81 0.45
CA GLY A 212 -14.23 15.31 -0.75
C GLY A 212 -14.19 16.28 -1.94
N TRP A 213 -15.02 16.02 -2.97
CA TRP A 213 -15.07 16.74 -4.26
C TRP A 213 -15.51 18.22 -4.20
N ASN A 214 -15.51 18.87 -3.03
CA ASN A 214 -15.86 20.29 -2.90
C ASN A 214 -14.86 20.97 -1.98
N ASP A 215 -14.23 22.00 -2.51
CA ASP A 215 -13.35 22.86 -1.73
C ASP A 215 -14.18 23.95 -1.05
N ILE A 216 -14.16 23.94 0.29
CA ILE A 216 -14.79 24.95 1.11
C ILE A 216 -13.71 25.92 1.56
N TRP A 217 -13.85 27.17 1.12
CA TRP A 217 -13.02 28.29 1.52
C TRP A 217 -13.73 29.11 2.59
N ALA A 218 -13.04 29.49 3.65
CA ALA A 218 -13.61 30.34 4.69
C ALA A 218 -12.80 31.62 4.90
N PHE A 219 -13.49 32.73 5.15
CA PHE A 219 -12.89 34.01 5.57
C PHE A 219 -13.78 34.73 6.59
N GLU A 220 -13.18 35.58 7.42
CA GLU A 220 -13.88 36.26 8.51
C GLU A 220 -14.19 37.72 8.16
N VAL A 221 -15.40 38.13 8.52
CA VAL A 221 -15.91 39.49 8.38
C VAL A 221 -16.26 40.01 9.77
N PRO A 222 -15.49 40.95 10.34
CA PRO A 222 -15.77 41.50 11.66
C PRO A 222 -17.04 42.35 11.60
N VAL A 223 -17.90 42.17 12.60
CA VAL A 223 -19.15 42.92 12.72
C VAL A 223 -19.30 43.50 14.12
N PRO A 224 -19.87 44.72 14.26
CA PRO A 224 -20.27 45.24 15.57
C PRO A 224 -21.18 44.24 16.28
N TYR A 225 -21.14 44.20 17.61
CA TYR A 225 -21.99 43.31 18.39
C TYR A 225 -23.48 43.56 18.07
N LEU A 226 -24.12 42.57 17.44
CA LEU A 226 -25.53 42.66 17.01
C LEU A 226 -26.44 41.78 17.87
N ASN A 227 -27.55 42.37 18.30
CA ASN A 227 -28.68 41.65 18.91
C ASN A 227 -29.18 40.52 17.99
N TRP A 228 -29.59 39.40 18.58
CA TRP A 228 -30.00 38.18 17.87
C TRP A 228 -30.97 38.41 16.69
N GLY A 229 -31.94 39.32 16.84
CA GLY A 229 -32.93 39.64 15.80
C GLY A 229 -32.36 40.30 14.53
N LYS A 230 -31.18 40.94 14.60
CA LYS A 230 -30.52 41.59 13.45
C LYS A 230 -29.51 40.68 12.73
N ARG A 231 -29.23 39.49 13.27
CA ARG A 231 -28.24 38.56 12.72
C ARG A 231 -28.69 37.89 11.43
N LYS A 232 -29.96 37.49 11.33
CA LYS A 232 -30.50 36.79 10.15
C LYS A 232 -30.52 37.68 8.88
N PRO A 233 -31.04 38.92 8.93
CA PRO A 233 -31.00 39.81 7.76
C PRO A 233 -29.58 40.12 7.27
N LEU A 234 -28.62 40.24 8.19
CA LEU A 234 -27.22 40.51 7.84
C LEU A 234 -26.57 39.32 7.12
N ARG A 235 -26.83 38.08 7.57
CA ARG A 235 -26.35 36.87 6.87
C ARG A 235 -26.86 36.82 5.44
N GLU A 236 -28.16 37.04 5.23
CA GLU A 236 -28.77 37.02 3.90
C GLU A 236 -28.30 38.17 3.01
N ALA A 237 -28.04 39.34 3.60
CA ALA A 237 -27.40 40.44 2.88
C ALA A 237 -25.98 40.06 2.43
N LEU A 238 -25.17 39.49 3.32
CA LEU A 238 -23.79 39.10 3.00
C LEU A 238 -23.74 37.98 1.95
N LYS A 239 -24.63 36.99 2.03
CA LYS A 239 -24.78 35.95 0.99
C LYS A 239 -25.07 36.55 -0.39
N ARG A 240 -25.94 37.57 -0.47
CA ARG A 240 -26.26 38.27 -1.73
C ARG A 240 -25.07 39.04 -2.27
N VAL A 241 -24.38 39.81 -1.42
CA VAL A 241 -23.19 40.57 -1.82
C VAL A 241 -22.10 39.63 -2.34
N VAL A 242 -21.83 38.51 -1.67
CA VAL A 242 -20.83 37.52 -2.14
C VAL A 242 -21.19 36.99 -3.53
N LYS A 243 -22.46 36.61 -3.76
CA LYS A 243 -22.92 36.12 -5.08
C LYS A 243 -22.82 37.19 -6.17
N GLU A 244 -23.19 38.42 -5.84
CA GLU A 244 -23.08 39.56 -6.77
C GLU A 244 -21.62 39.83 -7.13
N MET A 245 -20.73 39.85 -6.13
CA MET A 245 -19.31 40.05 -6.35
C MET A 245 -18.70 38.93 -7.18
N TRP A 246 -19.05 37.67 -6.90
CA TRP A 246 -18.61 36.52 -7.69
C TRP A 246 -18.96 36.68 -9.17
N SER A 247 -20.17 37.14 -9.49
CA SER A 247 -20.62 37.33 -10.88
C SER A 247 -19.86 38.41 -11.66
N ARG A 248 -19.12 39.27 -10.95
CA ARG A 248 -18.33 40.36 -11.55
C ARG A 248 -16.86 39.99 -11.76
N ILE A 249 -16.40 38.85 -11.21
CA ILE A 249 -15.02 38.40 -11.33
C ILE A 249 -14.77 37.86 -12.76
N PRO A 250 -13.79 38.38 -13.51
CA PRO A 250 -13.46 37.85 -14.83
C PRO A 250 -13.03 36.38 -14.78
N GLY A 251 -13.59 35.58 -15.69
CA GLY A 251 -13.35 34.13 -15.76
C GLY A 251 -14.07 33.32 -14.68
N ALA A 252 -14.86 33.95 -13.80
CA ALA A 252 -15.67 33.21 -12.84
C ALA A 252 -16.67 32.30 -13.56
N ASN A 253 -16.76 31.04 -13.10
CA ASN A 253 -17.57 29.97 -13.69
C ASN A 253 -17.03 29.34 -14.98
N ASP A 254 -15.82 29.70 -15.41
CA ASP A 254 -15.18 29.05 -16.57
C ASP A 254 -14.77 27.60 -16.26
N ILE A 255 -14.00 27.40 -15.18
CA ILE A 255 -13.49 26.09 -14.74
C ILE A 255 -13.79 25.82 -13.26
N VAL A 256 -14.18 26.84 -12.50
CA VAL A 256 -14.58 26.75 -11.09
C VAL A 256 -15.87 27.53 -10.92
N VAL A 257 -16.91 26.89 -10.38
CA VAL A 257 -18.22 27.50 -10.17
C VAL A 257 -18.50 27.69 -8.67
N LEU A 258 -19.18 28.79 -8.35
CA LEU A 258 -19.71 29.01 -7.01
C LEU A 258 -20.90 28.08 -6.77
N ARG A 259 -20.76 27.15 -5.82
CA ARG A 259 -21.83 26.20 -5.47
C ARG A 259 -22.70 26.74 -4.35
N GLU A 260 -22.09 27.13 -3.24
CA GLU A 260 -22.81 27.54 -2.04
C GLU A 260 -22.09 28.66 -1.30
N VAL A 261 -22.86 29.50 -0.61
CA VAL A 261 -22.36 30.49 0.33
C VAL A 261 -23.11 30.31 1.64
N ASP A 262 -22.37 30.00 2.69
CA ASP A 262 -22.88 30.01 4.06
C ASP A 262 -22.25 31.10 4.91
N VAL A 263 -23.00 31.57 5.91
CA VAL A 263 -22.55 32.61 6.83
C VAL A 263 -22.90 32.19 8.24
N SER A 264 -21.88 31.82 9.01
CA SER A 264 -21.99 31.42 10.40
C SER A 264 -21.46 32.53 11.32
N HIS A 265 -21.78 32.46 12.61
CA HIS A 265 -21.24 33.38 13.62
C HIS A 265 -20.18 32.65 14.41
N GLN A 266 -19.03 33.27 14.59
CA GLN A 266 -18.08 32.90 15.63
C GLN A 266 -18.11 33.96 16.75
N HIS A 267 -18.07 33.48 17.98
CA HIS A 267 -17.98 34.30 19.18
C HIS A 267 -16.70 33.87 19.90
N GLU A 268 -15.75 34.78 20.01
CA GLU A 268 -14.71 34.66 21.04
C GLU A 268 -15.28 35.21 22.34
N SER A 269 -15.36 34.33 23.34
CA SER A 269 -15.80 34.70 24.69
C SER A 269 -14.98 35.87 25.22
N GLY A 270 -15.59 37.04 25.36
CA GLY A 270 -14.96 38.25 25.95
C GLY A 270 -14.58 39.37 24.97
N ALA A 271 -14.79 39.22 23.65
CA ALA A 271 -14.50 40.26 22.66
C ALA A 271 -15.66 41.28 22.50
N SER A 272 -15.33 42.56 22.30
CA SER A 272 -16.28 43.65 22.02
C SER A 272 -16.84 43.63 20.58
N LEU A 273 -16.27 42.79 19.71
CA LEU A 273 -16.65 42.56 18.32
C LEU A 273 -16.96 41.08 18.12
N GLY A 274 -18.01 40.77 17.36
CA GLY A 274 -18.25 39.41 16.87
C GLY A 274 -17.69 39.24 15.46
N SER A 275 -17.47 38.02 15.00
CA SER A 275 -17.11 37.74 13.61
C SER A 275 -18.21 36.92 12.91
N LEU A 276 -18.47 37.28 11.66
CA LEU A 276 -19.18 36.41 10.72
C LEU A 276 -18.13 35.62 9.95
N VAL A 277 -18.25 34.30 9.95
CA VAL A 277 -17.45 33.45 9.07
C VAL A 277 -18.25 33.21 7.81
N VAL A 278 -17.73 33.66 6.68
CA VAL A 278 -18.29 33.38 5.36
C VAL A 278 -17.59 32.14 4.81
N SER A 279 -18.37 31.11 4.56
CA SER A 279 -17.92 29.88 3.93
C SER A 279 -18.41 29.84 2.49
N VAL A 280 -17.49 29.68 1.55
CA VAL A 280 -17.74 29.63 0.11
C VAL A 280 -17.38 28.23 -0.37
N ALA A 281 -18.38 27.48 -0.82
CA ALA A 281 -18.17 26.18 -1.43
C ALA A 281 -18.02 26.34 -2.94
N LEU A 282 -16.90 25.88 -3.47
CA LEU A 282 -16.61 25.86 -4.89
C LEU A 282 -16.80 24.45 -5.45
N ARG A 283 -17.06 24.39 -6.75
CA ARG A 283 -17.07 23.14 -7.52
C ARG A 283 -16.20 23.33 -8.75
N ALA A 284 -15.17 22.52 -8.87
CA ALA A 284 -14.37 22.45 -10.08
C ALA A 284 -15.13 21.78 -11.23
N GLY A 285 -14.82 22.19 -12.45
CA GLY A 285 -15.22 21.50 -13.67
C GLY A 285 -14.52 20.13 -13.80
N PRO A 286 -15.01 19.25 -14.68
CA PRO A 286 -14.33 17.98 -14.96
C PRO A 286 -12.89 18.20 -15.41
N LEU A 287 -11.97 17.33 -15.00
CA LEU A 287 -10.54 17.45 -15.32
C LEU A 287 -10.31 17.46 -16.84
N GLU A 288 -11.13 16.74 -17.59
CA GLU A 288 -11.07 16.65 -19.05
C GLU A 288 -11.32 18.01 -19.71
N VAL A 289 -12.27 18.78 -19.18
CA VAL A 289 -12.62 20.12 -19.69
C VAL A 289 -11.47 21.10 -19.41
N VAL A 290 -10.86 21.01 -18.22
CA VAL A 290 -9.68 21.81 -17.88
C VAL A 290 -8.50 21.44 -18.77
N ALA A 291 -8.28 20.14 -18.96
CA ALA A 291 -7.22 19.62 -19.80
C ALA A 291 -7.31 20.12 -21.24
N GLU A 292 -8.50 20.04 -21.85
CA GLU A 292 -8.75 20.55 -23.20
C GLU A 292 -8.56 22.07 -23.26
N LYS A 293 -9.11 22.83 -22.30
CA LYS A 293 -9.00 24.31 -22.28
C LYS A 293 -7.55 24.79 -22.28
N PHE A 294 -6.66 24.09 -21.58
CA PHE A 294 -5.26 24.47 -21.44
C PHE A 294 -4.31 23.62 -22.30
N GLY A 295 -4.82 22.76 -23.19
CA GLY A 295 -4.02 21.94 -24.08
C GLY A 295 -3.06 20.98 -23.37
N LEU A 296 -3.46 20.44 -22.22
CA LEU A 296 -2.59 19.60 -21.37
C LEU A 296 -2.21 18.27 -22.02
N GLN A 297 -2.98 17.80 -23.01
CA GLN A 297 -2.74 16.52 -23.70
C GLN A 297 -1.39 16.50 -24.40
N GLU A 298 -1.05 17.56 -25.14
CA GLU A 298 0.22 17.62 -25.88
C GLU A 298 1.42 17.76 -24.93
N LEU A 299 1.24 18.54 -23.85
CA LEU A 299 2.27 18.66 -22.81
C LEU A 299 2.53 17.30 -22.14
N ALA A 300 1.47 16.61 -21.72
CA ALA A 300 1.58 15.29 -21.12
C ALA A 300 2.21 14.26 -22.07
N ARG A 301 1.80 14.25 -23.34
CA ARG A 301 2.37 13.38 -24.39
C ARG A 301 3.89 13.57 -24.49
N ARG A 302 4.36 14.81 -24.58
CA ARG A 302 5.80 15.14 -24.62
C ARG A 302 6.53 14.72 -23.35
N CYS A 303 5.93 14.94 -22.17
CA CYS A 303 6.52 14.48 -20.92
C CYS A 303 6.67 12.96 -20.90
N VAL A 304 5.63 12.20 -21.29
CA VAL A 304 5.67 10.74 -21.35
C VAL A 304 6.71 10.22 -22.35
N GLU A 305 6.90 10.92 -23.48
CA GLU A 305 7.96 10.62 -24.44
C GLU A 305 9.37 10.78 -23.86
N GLU A 306 9.56 11.51 -22.77
CA GLU A 306 10.85 11.68 -22.09
C GLU A 306 11.05 10.69 -20.93
N ILE A 307 9.97 10.09 -20.42
CA ILE A 307 10.07 9.10 -19.33
C ILE A 307 10.83 7.87 -19.84
N ARG A 308 11.91 7.52 -19.15
CA ARG A 308 12.73 6.33 -19.42
C ARG A 308 12.77 5.43 -18.20
N PRO A 309 12.91 4.11 -18.40
CA PRO A 309 13.22 3.20 -17.30
C PRO A 309 14.51 3.59 -16.59
N VAL A 310 14.52 3.47 -15.27
CA VAL A 310 15.66 3.79 -14.41
C VAL A 310 15.95 2.61 -13.46
N PRO A 311 17.21 2.44 -13.03
CA PRO A 311 17.53 1.48 -11.98
C PRO A 311 16.69 1.78 -10.74
N THR A 312 15.90 0.79 -10.33
CA THR A 312 14.93 0.93 -9.24
C THR A 312 15.23 -0.11 -8.17
N GLU A 313 15.29 0.34 -6.92
CA GLU A 313 15.39 -0.51 -5.74
C GLU A 313 14.12 -0.35 -4.88
N VAL A 314 13.50 -1.45 -4.49
CA VAL A 314 12.41 -1.48 -3.50
C VAL A 314 12.69 -2.50 -2.42
N ARG A 315 12.18 -2.26 -1.21
CA ARG A 315 12.35 -3.14 -0.06
C ARG A 315 11.02 -3.72 0.38
N VAL A 316 10.97 -5.04 0.52
CA VAL A 316 9.75 -5.78 0.88
C VAL A 316 10.10 -6.76 2.00
N GLY A 317 9.74 -6.39 3.23
CA GLY A 317 10.26 -7.08 4.41
C GLY A 317 11.79 -7.01 4.43
N ASN A 318 12.43 -8.18 4.45
CA ASN A 318 13.89 -8.32 4.42
C ASN A 318 14.46 -8.51 3.00
N HIS A 319 13.63 -8.42 1.96
CA HIS A 319 14.07 -8.55 0.57
C HIS A 319 14.45 -7.19 0.01
N ILE A 320 15.59 -7.14 -0.67
CA ILE A 320 15.98 -6.01 -1.53
C ILE A 320 15.74 -6.43 -2.97
N ILE A 321 14.89 -5.70 -3.68
CA ILE A 321 14.49 -6.00 -5.05
C ILE A 321 15.05 -4.90 -5.95
N ARG A 322 15.77 -5.31 -7.00
CA ARG A 322 16.39 -4.42 -7.99
C ARG A 322 15.99 -4.81 -9.39
N THR A 323 15.62 -3.82 -10.20
CA THR A 323 15.31 -4.02 -11.63
C THR A 323 15.43 -2.69 -12.38
N LEU A 324 15.38 -2.74 -13.71
CA LEU A 324 15.16 -1.57 -14.54
C LEU A 324 13.65 -1.39 -14.71
N ALA A 325 13.10 -0.27 -14.24
CA ALA A 325 11.65 -0.01 -14.27
C ALA A 325 11.34 1.45 -14.56
N TYR A 326 10.14 1.72 -15.09
CA TYR A 326 9.65 3.10 -15.20
C TYR A 326 9.54 3.75 -13.81
N PRO A 327 9.84 5.06 -13.69
CA PRO A 327 9.75 5.76 -12.43
C PRO A 327 8.31 5.76 -11.92
N ARG A 328 8.16 5.62 -10.60
CA ARG A 328 6.85 5.61 -9.95
C ARG A 328 6.36 7.01 -9.59
N ARG A 329 7.27 7.97 -9.57
CA ARG A 329 7.02 9.38 -9.33
C ARG A 329 7.92 10.20 -10.21
N ILE A 330 7.38 11.28 -10.76
CA ILE A 330 8.13 12.28 -11.49
C ILE A 330 7.76 13.65 -10.95
N SER A 331 8.69 14.59 -11.04
CA SER A 331 8.42 16.00 -10.77
C SER A 331 8.45 16.74 -12.09
N LEU A 332 7.34 17.38 -12.43
CA LEU A 332 7.18 18.12 -13.68
C LEU A 332 7.21 19.61 -13.39
N ALA A 333 8.03 20.35 -14.14
CA ALA A 333 7.96 21.79 -14.15
C ALA A 333 7.03 22.25 -15.27
N PHE A 334 6.06 23.11 -14.97
CA PHE A 334 5.14 23.66 -15.96
C PHE A 334 4.90 25.16 -15.71
N GLU A 335 4.51 25.89 -16.75
CA GLU A 335 4.05 27.26 -16.62
C GLU A 335 2.56 27.24 -16.29
N ASN A 336 2.20 27.72 -15.10
CA ASN A 336 0.81 27.74 -14.68
C ASN A 336 0.08 28.89 -15.41
N PRO A 337 -0.91 28.59 -16.27
CA PRO A 337 -1.59 29.61 -17.06
C PRO A 337 -2.41 30.59 -16.21
N ILE A 338 -2.75 30.23 -14.97
CA ILE A 338 -3.50 31.08 -14.04
C ILE A 338 -2.58 32.09 -13.35
N THR A 339 -1.44 31.63 -12.84
CA THR A 339 -0.52 32.45 -12.04
C THR A 339 0.56 33.13 -12.87
N GLY A 340 0.82 32.63 -14.09
CA GLY A 340 1.93 33.05 -14.94
C GLY A 340 3.30 32.60 -14.44
N ASN A 341 3.36 31.85 -13.34
CA ASN A 341 4.60 31.39 -12.73
C ASN A 341 4.96 29.98 -13.19
N ARG A 342 6.26 29.69 -13.17
CA ARG A 342 6.75 28.32 -13.31
C ARG A 342 6.59 27.58 -11.98
N GLU A 343 5.84 26.49 -12.00
CA GLU A 343 5.52 25.66 -10.83
C GLU A 343 6.02 24.23 -11.02
N TRP A 344 6.14 23.51 -9.90
CA TRP A 344 6.50 22.09 -9.87
C TRP A 344 5.31 21.26 -9.38
N VAL A 345 5.03 20.16 -10.07
CA VAL A 345 3.98 19.20 -9.73
C VAL A 345 4.60 17.81 -9.61
N ASP A 346 4.41 17.18 -8.45
CA ASP A 346 4.79 15.80 -8.23
C ASP A 346 3.66 14.87 -8.70
N VAL A 347 3.95 14.03 -9.69
CA VAL A 347 2.98 13.09 -10.27
C VAL A 347 3.33 11.68 -9.83
N ALA A 348 2.37 10.98 -9.23
CA ALA A 348 2.48 9.55 -8.98
C ALA A 348 2.08 8.78 -10.26
N LEU A 349 2.99 7.95 -10.77
CA LEU A 349 2.80 7.11 -11.95
C LEU A 349 2.46 5.66 -11.56
N VAL A 350 1.59 5.52 -10.56
CA VAL A 350 1.06 4.25 -10.06
C VAL A 350 -0.39 4.47 -9.64
N HIS A 351 -1.28 3.49 -9.84
CA HIS A 351 -2.66 3.64 -9.38
C HIS A 351 -2.71 3.68 -7.84
N GLU A 352 -3.65 4.44 -7.27
CA GLU A 352 -3.84 4.54 -5.81
C GLU A 352 -4.15 3.19 -5.14
N TRP A 353 -4.85 2.31 -5.85
CA TRP A 353 -5.17 0.95 -5.38
C TRP A 353 -4.00 -0.04 -5.56
N MET A 354 -2.98 0.32 -6.35
CA MET A 354 -1.76 -0.47 -6.45
C MET A 354 -0.90 -0.19 -5.21
N SER A 355 -0.45 -1.26 -4.55
CA SER A 355 0.49 -1.17 -3.43
C SER A 355 1.68 -0.27 -3.80
N LEU A 356 2.24 0.43 -2.79
CA LEU A 356 3.50 1.16 -2.92
C LEU A 356 4.69 0.28 -3.32
N LEU A 357 4.47 -0.98 -3.67
CA LEU A 357 5.45 -1.95 -4.11
C LEU A 357 5.25 -2.37 -5.57
N THR A 358 4.37 -1.72 -6.33
CA THR A 358 4.14 -2.07 -7.73
C THR A 358 5.05 -1.29 -8.68
N LEU A 359 5.63 -1.99 -9.64
CA LEU A 359 6.62 -1.52 -10.62
C LEU A 359 6.17 -1.84 -12.05
N TYR A 360 6.57 -1.00 -13.01
CA TYR A 360 6.54 -1.31 -14.44
C TYR A 360 7.96 -1.67 -14.90
N ALA A 361 8.34 -2.93 -14.72
CA ALA A 361 9.67 -3.46 -15.02
C ALA A 361 9.85 -3.75 -16.51
N VAL A 362 11.05 -3.47 -17.03
CA VAL A 362 11.44 -3.71 -18.43
C VAL A 362 12.59 -4.70 -18.57
N ASP A 363 13.13 -5.19 -17.45
CA ASP A 363 14.24 -6.15 -17.43
C ASP A 363 14.03 -7.17 -16.31
N ASP A 364 14.98 -8.11 -16.20
CA ASP A 364 15.00 -9.11 -15.14
C ASP A 364 14.95 -8.46 -13.75
N ILE A 365 14.42 -9.22 -12.79
CA ILE A 365 14.20 -8.75 -11.42
C ILE A 365 15.13 -9.52 -10.49
N VAL A 366 16.07 -8.79 -9.90
CA VAL A 366 17.05 -9.32 -8.95
C VAL A 366 16.48 -9.15 -7.54
N ILE A 367 16.42 -10.24 -6.80
CA ILE A 367 15.93 -10.28 -5.42
C ILE A 367 17.05 -10.80 -4.54
N GLU A 368 17.37 -10.04 -3.49
CA GLU A 368 18.39 -10.38 -2.51
C GLU A 368 17.76 -10.55 -1.14
N HIS A 369 18.15 -11.62 -0.46
CA HIS A 369 17.79 -11.89 0.92
C HIS A 369 18.97 -12.54 1.65
N ASP A 370 19.33 -12.03 2.82
CA ASP A 370 20.54 -12.45 3.56
C ASP A 370 20.58 -13.97 3.83
N GLU A 371 19.43 -14.59 4.10
CA GLU A 371 19.34 -16.03 4.43
C GLU A 371 19.16 -16.93 3.21
N HIS A 372 18.69 -16.39 2.08
CA HIS A 372 18.31 -17.17 0.89
C HIS A 372 19.19 -16.88 -0.33
N GLY A 373 20.13 -15.94 -0.21
CA GLY A 373 21.00 -15.49 -1.29
C GLY A 373 20.29 -14.62 -2.34
N THR A 374 20.88 -14.54 -3.52
CA THR A 374 20.34 -13.78 -4.65
C THR A 374 19.54 -14.70 -5.57
N ARG A 375 18.31 -14.29 -5.91
CA ARG A 375 17.46 -14.91 -6.91
C ARG A 375 17.23 -13.94 -8.06
N VAL A 376 17.33 -14.41 -9.30
CA VAL A 376 17.01 -13.61 -10.48
C VAL A 376 15.74 -14.18 -11.11
N VAL A 377 14.67 -13.39 -11.12
CA VAL A 377 13.48 -13.69 -11.90
C VAL A 377 13.70 -13.19 -13.30
N ARG A 378 13.81 -14.14 -14.23
CA ARG A 378 13.95 -13.84 -15.65
C ARG A 378 12.60 -13.58 -16.27
N VAL A 379 12.50 -12.55 -17.10
CA VAL A 379 11.29 -12.25 -17.88
C VAL A 379 11.58 -12.43 -19.37
N MET A 380 10.59 -12.89 -20.14
CA MET A 380 10.75 -12.95 -21.59
C MET A 380 10.84 -11.53 -22.16
N LYS A 381 11.90 -11.22 -22.91
CA LYS A 381 12.07 -9.89 -23.50
C LYS A 381 11.19 -9.76 -24.74
N CYS A 382 10.23 -8.84 -24.69
CA CYS A 382 9.34 -8.50 -25.80
C CYS A 382 9.42 -6.99 -26.02
N GLU A 383 9.63 -6.54 -27.26
CA GLU A 383 9.89 -5.12 -27.57
C GLU A 383 8.72 -4.19 -27.22
N ASP A 384 7.49 -4.70 -27.27
CA ASP A 384 6.25 -3.95 -27.04
C ASP A 384 5.64 -4.18 -25.65
N LYS A 385 6.29 -4.96 -24.78
CA LYS A 385 5.75 -5.31 -23.46
C LYS A 385 6.58 -4.75 -22.32
N VAL A 386 5.86 -4.40 -21.27
CA VAL A 386 6.36 -4.02 -19.96
C VAL A 386 5.71 -4.95 -18.95
N TYR A 387 6.42 -5.31 -17.89
CA TYR A 387 5.87 -6.16 -16.84
C TYR A 387 5.36 -5.29 -15.70
N GLU A 388 4.07 -5.34 -15.43
CA GLU A 388 3.51 -4.81 -14.19
C GLU A 388 3.72 -5.84 -13.09
N VAL A 389 4.50 -5.46 -12.07
CA VAL A 389 4.98 -6.37 -11.04
C VAL A 389 4.68 -5.80 -9.67
N GLY A 390 3.87 -6.51 -8.88
CA GLY A 390 3.56 -6.16 -7.50
C GLY A 390 4.18 -7.17 -6.53
N PHE A 391 4.69 -6.69 -5.40
CA PHE A 391 5.28 -7.54 -4.38
C PHE A 391 4.44 -7.56 -3.11
N THR A 392 4.24 -8.76 -2.58
CA THR A 392 3.57 -9.03 -1.31
C THR A 392 4.31 -10.15 -0.57
N THR A 393 3.99 -10.35 0.70
CA THR A 393 4.38 -11.58 1.40
C THR A 393 3.24 -12.58 1.34
N THR A 394 3.53 -13.87 1.49
CA THR A 394 2.50 -14.89 1.72
C THR A 394 1.65 -14.50 2.95
N ASP A 395 0.39 -14.93 2.97
CA ASP A 395 -0.57 -14.58 4.02
C ASP A 395 -0.28 -15.24 5.39
N THR A 396 0.98 -15.55 5.70
CA THR A 396 1.41 -16.04 7.01
C THR A 396 1.43 -14.94 8.09
N GLY A 397 1.23 -13.68 7.72
CA GLY A 397 0.64 -12.63 8.59
C GLY A 397 1.56 -11.89 9.57
N GLU A 398 1.11 -10.70 9.99
CA GLU A 398 1.80 -9.80 10.93
C GLU A 398 2.15 -10.44 12.30
N HIS A 399 1.34 -11.41 12.74
CA HIS A 399 1.58 -12.13 13.98
C HIS A 399 2.87 -12.97 13.93
N ASP A 400 3.17 -13.57 12.79
CA ASP A 400 4.42 -14.29 12.58
C ASP A 400 5.61 -13.33 12.66
N GLY A 401 5.53 -12.17 11.99
CA GLY A 401 6.54 -11.12 12.06
C GLY A 401 6.83 -10.65 13.50
N ALA A 402 5.80 -10.45 14.32
CA ALA A 402 5.97 -10.09 15.73
C ALA A 402 6.68 -11.19 16.55
N ILE A 403 6.36 -12.47 16.31
CA ILE A 403 7.00 -13.60 16.99
C ILE A 403 8.46 -13.74 16.54
N ARG A 404 8.72 -13.66 15.23
CA ARG A 404 10.08 -13.69 14.66
C ARG A 404 10.94 -12.57 15.24
N ASN A 405 10.45 -11.33 15.22
CA ASN A 405 11.14 -10.17 15.79
C ASN A 405 11.45 -10.37 17.27
N ARG A 406 10.48 -10.87 18.04
CA ARG A 406 10.71 -11.19 19.45
C ARG A 406 11.81 -12.24 19.64
N ILE A 407 11.82 -13.32 18.85
CA ILE A 407 12.84 -14.38 18.92
C ILE A 407 14.24 -13.81 18.60
N ILE A 408 14.35 -12.99 17.56
CA ILE A 408 15.59 -12.32 17.17
C ILE A 408 16.07 -11.39 18.28
N LEU A 409 15.21 -10.53 18.81
CA LEU A 409 15.55 -9.60 19.88
C LEU A 409 15.94 -10.33 21.17
N GLU A 410 15.23 -11.39 21.56
CA GLU A 410 15.60 -12.23 22.71
C GLU A 410 16.98 -12.88 22.52
N ARG A 411 17.35 -13.27 21.29
CA ARG A 411 18.68 -13.79 20.98
C ARG A 411 19.76 -12.72 21.04
N LEU A 412 19.53 -11.56 20.44
CA LEU A 412 20.47 -10.43 20.46
C LEU A 412 20.71 -9.94 21.90
N ALA A 413 19.69 -10.00 22.75
CA ALA A 413 19.80 -9.71 24.19
C ALA A 413 20.44 -10.85 25.02
N GLY A 414 20.84 -11.97 24.40
CA GLY A 414 21.42 -13.12 25.09
C GLY A 414 20.45 -13.95 25.94
N LEU A 415 19.13 -13.72 25.79
CA LEU A 415 18.06 -14.42 26.53
C LEU A 415 17.71 -15.78 25.92
N ARG A 416 18.12 -16.03 24.66
CA ARG A 416 18.05 -17.34 23.99
C ARG A 416 19.39 -17.70 23.38
N ARG A 417 19.85 -18.94 23.62
CA ARG A 417 21.11 -19.50 23.10
C ARG A 417 20.86 -20.48 21.96
#